data_AF-A0A328ZMX1-F1
#
_entry.id   AF-A0A328ZMX1-F1
#
_cell.length_a   1.000
_cell.length_b   1.000
_cell.length_c   1.000
_cell.angle_alpha   90.00
_cell.angle_beta   90.00
_cell.angle_gamma   90.00
#
_symmetry.space_group_name_H-M   'P 1'
#
loop_
_entity.id
_entity.type
_entity.pdbx_description
1 polymer ?
#
loop_
_entity_poly.entity_id
_entity_poly.type
_entity_poly.pdbx_seq_one_letter_code
_entity_poly.pdbx_strand_id
1 'polypeptide(L)'
;MSNQCTYTVRATWFGDAEVTLQVDLDILTPELAAEINGFWSEDDSRLAAEDGNVLLAVVRMFGQAAIRYYMGDGGASFGPTADPYHTAAVIEHEGEGWPEVDSLGILITAAEVSVVDYDDVTLEAA
;
A
#
# COMPACT_ATOMS: atom_id res chain seq x y z
N MET A 1 -4.10 12.15 22.15
CA MET A 1 -3.12 11.07 22.01
C MET A 1 -3.50 10.40 20.71
N SER A 2 -2.71 10.56 19.66
CA SER A 2 -3.06 9.99 18.35
C SER A 2 -2.95 8.48 18.41
N ASN A 3 -3.99 7.76 17.99
CA ASN A 3 -4.03 6.30 18.00
C ASN A 3 -3.33 5.74 16.76
N GLN A 4 -2.01 5.94 16.68
CA GLN A 4 -1.22 5.60 15.49
C GLN A 4 -0.49 4.26 15.65
N CYS A 5 -0.51 3.46 14.58
CA CYS A 5 0.19 2.18 14.48
C CYS A 5 1.01 2.12 13.19
N THR A 6 2.13 1.42 13.22
CA THR A 6 2.99 1.22 12.05
C THR A 6 2.90 -0.22 11.59
N TYR A 7 2.71 -0.41 10.29
CA TYR A 7 2.65 -1.70 9.62
C TYR A 7 3.64 -1.75 8.48
N THR A 8 4.21 -2.92 8.24
CA THR A 8 5.03 -3.18 7.05
C THR A 8 4.34 -4.24 6.22
N VAL A 9 4.03 -3.92 4.97
CA VAL A 9 3.43 -4.84 4.01
C VAL A 9 4.54 -5.32 3.09
N ARG A 10 4.76 -6.64 3.05
CA ARG A 10 5.81 -7.29 2.25
C ARG A 10 5.18 -8.17 1.17
N ALA A 11 5.72 -8.13 -0.04
CA ALA A 11 5.42 -9.11 -1.06
C ALA A 11 5.90 -10.50 -0.61
N THR A 12 5.09 -11.55 -0.82
CA THR A 12 5.42 -12.90 -0.35
C THR A 12 6.19 -13.74 -1.36
N TRP A 13 6.24 -13.32 -2.62
CA TRP A 13 6.86 -14.08 -3.71
C TRP A 13 7.68 -13.22 -4.69
N PHE A 14 7.45 -11.91 -4.77
CA PHE A 14 8.12 -11.07 -5.76
C PHE A 14 9.09 -10.08 -5.13
N GLY A 15 10.38 -10.40 -5.19
CA GLY A 15 11.46 -9.61 -4.59
C GLY A 15 11.29 -9.42 -3.08
N ASP A 16 12.22 -8.71 -2.45
CA ASP A 16 12.07 -8.24 -1.07
C ASP A 16 11.19 -6.96 -1.00
N ALA A 17 10.23 -6.82 -1.93
CA ALA A 17 9.44 -5.61 -2.09
C ALA A 17 8.56 -5.32 -0.87
N GLU A 18 8.69 -4.12 -0.32
CA GLU A 18 7.99 -3.73 0.90
C GLU A 18 7.64 -2.24 0.95
N VAL A 19 6.56 -1.95 1.68
CA VAL A 19 6.14 -0.58 2.03
C VAL A 19 5.83 -0.52 3.52
N THR A 20 6.22 0.58 4.15
CA THR A 20 5.90 0.87 5.55
C THR A 20 4.82 1.94 5.64
N LEU A 21 3.75 1.61 6.35
CA LEU A 21 2.54 2.41 6.50
C LEU A 21 2.40 2.88 7.95
N GLN A 22 2.16 4.17 8.15
CA GLN A 22 1.69 4.72 9.42
C GLN A 22 0.19 4.91 9.31
N VAL A 23 -0.56 4.31 10.24
CA VAL A 23 -2.02 4.25 10.21
C VAL A 23 -2.54 5.00 11.42
N ASP A 24 -3.40 5.97 11.18
CA ASP A 24 -4.12 6.72 12.22
C ASP A 24 -5.52 6.11 12.39
N LEU A 25 -5.70 5.36 13.48
CA LEU A 25 -6.95 4.66 13.78
C LEU A 25 -8.06 5.58 14.30
N ASP A 26 -7.75 6.86 14.53
CA ASP A 26 -8.78 7.87 14.78
C ASP A 26 -9.43 8.33 13.44
N ILE A 27 -8.77 8.09 12.30
CA ILE A 27 -9.28 8.38 10.94
C ILE A 27 -9.73 7.10 10.23
N LEU A 28 -8.86 6.08 10.15
CA LEU A 28 -9.19 4.77 9.60
C LEU A 28 -10.02 3.97 10.61
N THR A 29 -11.30 4.30 10.72
CA THR A 29 -12.23 3.58 11.60
C THR A 29 -12.68 2.25 10.97
N PRO A 30 -13.20 1.30 11.75
CA PRO A 30 -13.75 0.05 11.21
C PRO A 30 -14.85 0.28 10.16
N GLU A 31 -15.66 1.33 10.32
CA GLU A 31 -16.72 1.69 9.39
C GLU A 31 -16.14 2.18 8.05
N LEU A 32 -15.16 3.10 8.09
CA LEU A 32 -14.48 3.56 6.88
C LEU A 32 -13.76 2.40 6.18
N ALA A 33 -13.07 1.55 6.95
CA ALA A 33 -12.40 0.39 6.38
C ALA A 33 -13.38 -0.62 5.76
N ALA A 34 -14.58 -0.79 6.32
CA ALA A 34 -15.62 -1.61 5.71
C ALA A 34 -16.15 -1.02 4.40
N GLU A 35 -16.32 0.30 4.33
CA GLU A 35 -16.71 0.99 3.09
C GLU A 35 -15.64 0.80 2.00
N ILE A 36 -14.37 1.03 2.33
CA ILE A 36 -13.24 0.83 1.40
C ILE A 36 -13.18 -0.64 0.96
N ASN A 37 -13.18 -1.59 1.90
CA ASN A 37 -13.05 -3.00 1.57
C ASN A 37 -14.18 -3.49 0.67
N GLY A 38 -15.41 -3.02 0.91
CA GLY A 38 -16.62 -3.40 0.16
C GLY A 38 -16.78 -2.71 -1.21
N PHE A 39 -15.96 -1.71 -1.55
CA PHE A 39 -16.03 -1.04 -2.85
C PHE A 39 -15.69 -1.99 -4.01
N TRP A 40 -14.66 -2.82 -3.85
CA TRP A 40 -14.25 -3.80 -4.85
C TRP A 40 -14.77 -5.19 -4.51
N SER A 41 -15.01 -6.02 -5.53
CA SER A 41 -15.34 -7.44 -5.34
C SER A 41 -14.25 -8.19 -4.57
N GLU A 42 -14.59 -9.38 -4.05
CA GLU A 42 -13.70 -10.23 -3.22
C GLU A 42 -13.35 -9.62 -1.84
N ASP A 43 -14.19 -8.72 -1.36
CA ASP A 43 -14.14 -8.10 -0.03
C ASP A 43 -14.20 -9.14 1.11
N ASP A 44 -15.07 -10.15 0.97
CA ASP A 44 -15.16 -11.28 1.90
C ASP A 44 -13.84 -12.08 1.98
N SER A 45 -13.15 -12.25 0.84
CA SER A 45 -11.88 -12.99 0.76
C SER A 45 -10.75 -12.24 1.47
N ARG A 46 -10.64 -10.93 1.22
CA ARG A 46 -9.67 -10.06 1.92
C ARG A 46 -9.92 -10.03 3.42
N LEU A 47 -11.18 -9.94 3.82
CA LEU A 47 -11.57 -9.93 5.23
C LEU A 47 -11.23 -11.26 5.93
N ALA A 48 -11.53 -12.39 5.27
CA ALA A 48 -11.20 -13.71 5.79
C ALA A 48 -9.68 -13.94 5.92
N ALA A 49 -8.87 -13.38 5.01
CA ALA A 49 -7.41 -13.47 5.06
C ALA A 49 -6.78 -12.76 6.27
N GLU A 50 -7.50 -11.85 6.92
CA GLU A 50 -7.08 -11.10 8.11
C GLU A 50 -7.95 -11.44 9.33
N ASP A 51 -8.46 -12.69 9.41
CA ASP A 51 -9.24 -13.20 10.54
C ASP A 51 -10.47 -12.33 10.91
N GLY A 52 -11.10 -11.70 9.91
CA GLY A 52 -12.23 -10.80 10.13
C GLY A 52 -11.86 -9.38 10.54
N ASN A 53 -10.58 -9.03 10.55
CA ASN A 53 -10.13 -7.69 10.88
C ASN A 53 -10.08 -6.79 9.63
N VAL A 54 -11.16 -6.02 9.43
CA VAL A 54 -11.31 -5.15 8.25
C VAL A 54 -10.26 -4.04 8.17
N LEU A 55 -9.76 -3.56 9.32
CA LEU A 55 -8.69 -2.56 9.35
C LEU A 55 -7.41 -3.12 8.74
N LEU A 56 -7.00 -4.32 9.18
CA LEU A 56 -5.81 -4.99 8.65
C LEU A 56 -5.99 -5.37 7.18
N ALA A 57 -7.21 -5.75 6.77
CA ALA A 57 -7.51 -6.03 5.38
C ALA A 57 -7.28 -4.81 4.48
N VAL A 58 -7.76 -3.62 4.89
CA VAL A 58 -7.54 -2.37 4.15
C VAL A 58 -6.08 -1.93 4.20
N VAL A 59 -5.39 -2.04 5.34
CA VAL A 59 -3.96 -1.72 5.44
C VAL A 59 -3.13 -2.58 4.49
N ARG A 60 -3.39 -3.90 4.47
CA ARG A 60 -2.71 -4.82 3.54
C ARG A 60 -3.08 -4.53 2.08
N MET A 61 -4.34 -4.22 1.81
CA MET A 61 -4.83 -3.87 0.47
C MET A 61 -4.15 -2.59 -0.07
N PHE A 62 -4.04 -1.55 0.76
CA PHE A 62 -3.35 -0.32 0.37
C PHE A 62 -1.85 -0.55 0.17
N GLY A 63 -1.20 -1.34 1.05
CA GLY A 63 0.20 -1.70 0.86
C GLY A 63 0.45 -2.48 -0.44
N GLN A 64 -0.47 -3.37 -0.83
CA GLN A 64 -0.44 -4.05 -2.13
C GLN A 64 -0.59 -3.07 -3.30
N ALA A 65 -1.50 -2.10 -3.22
CA ALA A 65 -1.65 -1.06 -4.24
C ALA A 65 -0.36 -0.24 -4.40
N ALA A 66 0.23 0.21 -3.29
CA ALA A 66 1.49 0.95 -3.30
C ALA A 66 2.65 0.16 -3.91
N ILE A 67 2.81 -1.12 -3.55
CA ILE A 67 3.85 -1.99 -4.14
C ILE A 67 3.66 -2.12 -5.65
N ARG A 68 2.43 -2.34 -6.13
CA ARG A 68 2.13 -2.45 -7.57
C ARG A 68 2.41 -1.14 -8.31
N TYR A 69 2.04 -0.01 -7.72
CA TYR A 69 2.33 1.31 -8.25
C TYR A 69 3.85 1.50 -8.44
N TYR A 70 4.65 1.26 -7.40
CA TYR A 70 6.11 1.42 -7.51
C TYR A 70 6.75 0.44 -8.49
N MET A 71 6.26 -0.80 -8.60
CA MET A 71 6.73 -1.72 -9.63
C MET A 71 6.49 -1.19 -11.04
N GLY A 72 5.32 -0.56 -11.28
CA GLY A 72 4.99 0.07 -12.55
C GLY A 72 5.79 1.36 -12.83
N ASP A 73 6.18 2.09 -11.78
CA ASP A 73 6.91 3.35 -11.87
C ASP A 73 8.44 3.19 -12.00
N GLY A 74 8.95 1.95 -11.97
CA GLY A 74 10.39 1.67 -12.08
C GLY A 74 11.09 1.53 -10.72
N GLY A 75 10.36 1.12 -9.69
CA GLY A 75 10.87 0.83 -8.36
C GLY A 75 10.80 2.04 -7.42
N ALA A 76 11.16 1.81 -6.16
CA ALA A 76 11.25 2.85 -5.15
C ALA A 76 12.24 2.46 -4.05
N SER A 77 13.08 3.41 -3.61
CA SER A 77 13.90 3.25 -2.41
C SER A 77 13.92 4.58 -1.67
N PHE A 78 13.19 4.64 -0.57
CA PHE A 78 13.17 5.80 0.32
C PHE A 78 12.90 5.41 1.76
N GLY A 79 13.51 6.15 2.68
CA GLY A 79 13.36 5.96 4.12
C GLY A 79 12.22 6.77 4.72
N PRO A 80 12.06 6.69 6.06
CA PRO A 80 11.01 7.36 6.81
C PRO A 80 10.79 8.82 6.41
N THR A 81 9.59 9.11 5.92
CA THR A 81 9.11 10.44 5.56
C THR A 81 7.72 10.68 6.15
N ALA A 82 7.39 11.96 6.39
CA ALA A 82 6.06 12.41 6.74
C ALA A 82 5.36 13.11 5.56
N ASP A 83 5.99 13.14 4.39
CA ASP A 83 5.45 13.76 3.18
C ASP A 83 4.28 12.92 2.61
N PRO A 84 3.07 13.50 2.47
CA PRO A 84 1.93 12.77 1.90
C PRO A 84 2.06 12.49 0.41
N TYR A 85 3.05 13.05 -0.30
CA TYR A 85 3.24 12.91 -1.75
C TYR A 85 3.08 11.46 -2.23
N HIS A 86 3.78 10.52 -1.59
CA HIS A 86 3.74 9.10 -1.97
C HIS A 86 2.35 8.48 -1.84
N THR A 87 1.62 8.86 -0.79
CA THR A 87 0.27 8.35 -0.54
C THR A 87 -0.71 8.93 -1.56
N ALA A 88 -0.62 10.24 -1.81
CA ALA A 88 -1.44 10.93 -2.80
C ALA A 88 -1.21 10.38 -4.21
N ALA A 89 0.05 10.11 -4.59
CA ALA A 89 0.40 9.55 -5.89
C ALA A 89 -0.21 8.15 -6.11
N VAL A 90 -0.19 7.29 -5.08
CA VAL A 90 -0.84 5.96 -5.15
C VAL A 90 -2.37 6.11 -5.30
N ILE A 91 -2.99 6.99 -4.53
CA ILE A 91 -4.45 7.25 -4.61
C ILE A 91 -4.83 7.76 -6.01
N GLU A 92 -4.09 8.74 -6.53
CA GLU A 92 -4.32 9.31 -7.87
C GLU A 92 -4.15 8.25 -8.97
N HIS A 93 -3.17 7.36 -8.83
CA HIS A 93 -2.93 6.27 -9.78
C HIS A 93 -4.06 5.23 -9.78
N GLU A 94 -4.56 4.83 -8.61
CA GLU A 94 -5.66 3.86 -8.50
C GLU A 94 -6.99 4.45 -9.03
N GLY A 95 -7.16 5.78 -8.95
CA GLY A 95 -8.21 6.55 -9.64
C GLY A 95 -9.61 6.49 -9.03
N GLU A 96 -10.00 5.40 -8.37
CA GLU A 96 -11.30 5.26 -7.70
C GLU A 96 -11.24 4.32 -6.49
N GLY A 97 -12.27 4.38 -5.62
CA GLY A 97 -12.44 3.50 -4.45
C GLY A 97 -11.63 3.88 -3.21
N TRP A 98 -10.65 4.78 -3.33
CA TRP A 98 -9.87 5.31 -2.21
C TRP A 98 -10.32 6.72 -1.81
N PRO A 99 -10.47 7.03 -0.51
CA PRO A 99 -10.60 8.40 -0.03
C PRO A 99 -9.39 9.27 -0.38
N GLU A 100 -9.58 10.59 -0.32
CA GLU A 100 -8.47 11.55 -0.37
C GLU A 100 -7.46 11.32 0.77
N VAL A 101 -6.20 11.71 0.55
CA VAL A 101 -5.08 11.45 1.47
C VAL A 101 -5.37 11.85 2.93
N ASP A 102 -5.99 13.01 3.15
CA ASP A 102 -6.30 13.52 4.49
C ASP A 102 -7.47 12.78 5.17
N SER A 103 -8.25 12.01 4.41
CA SER A 103 -9.42 11.26 4.90
C SER A 103 -9.20 9.74 4.93
N LEU A 104 -8.09 9.24 4.41
CA LEU A 104 -7.77 7.81 4.37
C LEU A 104 -7.28 7.28 5.72
N GLY A 105 -6.49 8.07 6.45
CA GLY A 105 -5.87 7.62 7.70
C GLY A 105 -4.70 6.64 7.53
N ILE A 106 -4.15 6.51 6.32
CA ILE A 106 -2.95 5.72 6.02
C ILE A 106 -1.93 6.63 5.34
N LEU A 107 -0.68 6.61 5.80
CA LEU A 107 0.44 7.34 5.25
C LEU A 107 1.56 6.38 4.89
N ILE A 108 2.04 6.42 3.65
CA ILE A 108 3.27 5.73 3.24
C ILE A 108 4.47 6.50 3.80
N THR A 109 5.27 5.82 4.62
CA THR A 109 6.42 6.43 5.30
C THR A 109 7.76 5.92 4.75
N ALA A 110 7.81 4.72 4.18
CA ALA A 110 9.01 4.19 3.54
C ALA A 110 8.62 3.15 2.48
N ALA A 111 9.48 2.94 1.49
CA ALA A 111 9.35 1.84 0.54
C ALA A 111 10.72 1.35 0.09
N GLU A 112 10.79 0.05 -0.15
CA GLU A 112 11.91 -0.61 -0.82
C GLU A 112 11.31 -1.60 -1.82
N VAL A 113 11.27 -1.22 -3.10
CA VAL A 113 10.65 -1.97 -4.19
C VAL A 113 11.65 -1.99 -5.34
N SER A 114 12.34 -3.11 -5.49
CA SER A 114 13.30 -3.31 -6.58
C SER A 114 12.60 -3.65 -7.89
N VAL A 115 13.21 -3.24 -9.00
CA VAL A 115 12.83 -3.60 -10.36
C VAL A 115 14.06 -4.01 -11.15
N VAL A 116 13.84 -4.60 -12.32
CA VAL A 116 14.92 -4.96 -13.26
C VAL A 116 15.53 -3.68 -13.83
N ASP A 117 16.82 -3.48 -13.61
CA ASP A 117 17.66 -2.44 -14.19
C ASP A 117 18.23 -2.89 -15.55
N TYR A 118 18.74 -1.95 -16.34
CA TYR A 118 19.66 -2.21 -17.44
C TYR A 118 20.82 -3.15 -17.05
N ASP A 119 21.42 -2.98 -15.87
CA ASP A 119 22.53 -3.81 -15.41
C ASP A 119 22.11 -5.25 -15.05
N ASP A 120 20.80 -5.50 -14.88
CA ASP A 120 20.24 -6.84 -14.60
C ASP A 120 19.95 -7.65 -15.86
N VAL A 121 20.08 -7.03 -17.05
CA VAL A 121 19.77 -7.68 -18.33
C VAL A 121 21.00 -7.76 -19.23
N THR A 122 21.08 -8.85 -19.99
CA THR A 122 22.07 -9.02 -21.06
C THR A 122 21.35 -9.19 -22.39
N LEU A 123 22.00 -8.76 -23.48
CA LEU A 123 21.49 -8.90 -24.84
C LEU A 123 22.33 -9.93 -25.60
N GLU A 124 21.67 -10.93 -26.19
CA GLU A 124 22.28 -11.88 -27.11
C GLU A 124 21.62 -11.74 -28.50
N ALA A 125 22.42 -11.83 -29.57
CA ALA A 125 21.92 -11.86 -30.94
C ALA A 125 21.42 -13.28 -31.28
N ALA A 126 20.26 -13.37 -31.94
CA ALA A 126 19.65 -14.63 -32.38
C ALA A 126 20.34 -15.25 -33.60
#